data_AF-A0A1G9UPZ2-F1
#
_entry.id   AF-A0A1G9UPZ2-F1
#
_cell.length_a   1.000
_cell.length_b   1.000
_cell.length_c   1.000
_cell.angle_alpha   90.00
_cell.angle_beta   90.00
_cell.angle_gamma   90.00
#
_symmetry.space_group_name_H-M   'P 1'
#
loop_
_entity.id
_entity.type
_entity.pdbx_description
1 polymer ?
#
loop_
_entity_poly.entity_id
_entity_poly.type
_entity_poly.pdbx_seq_one_letter_code
_entity_poly.pdbx_strand_id
1 'polypeptide(L)'
;MRISSILAVGALVLGATVLPVATAEAAAETPAQKCARYNRTHGIFIQATGGTLCLSQKGPGYWVADAYGCGPLRSGGRGYVVTARGTRISCNGWVNFAHTTVTFHVQ
;
A
#
# COMPACT_ATOMS: atom_id res chain seq x y z
N MET A 1 -60.69 48.05 10.88
CA MET A 1 -59.93 47.15 11.78
C MET A 1 -58.46 47.28 11.43
N ARG A 2 -57.64 47.79 12.35
CA ARG A 2 -56.20 48.00 12.13
C ARG A 2 -55.44 46.78 12.67
N ILE A 3 -54.59 46.23 11.81
CA ILE A 3 -53.64 45.15 12.12
C ILE A 3 -52.52 45.77 12.96
N SER A 4 -52.14 45.10 14.05
CA SER A 4 -50.92 45.41 14.80
C SER A 4 -50.22 44.10 15.13
N SER A 5 -49.02 44.00 14.56
CA SER A 5 -48.00 42.96 14.71
C SER A 5 -47.58 42.75 16.16
N ILE A 6 -46.97 41.59 16.47
CA ILE A 6 -45.67 41.47 17.15
C ILE A 6 -45.14 40.03 17.00
N LEU A 7 -43.86 39.95 16.69
CA LEU A 7 -42.98 38.79 16.56
C LEU A 7 -42.93 37.94 17.84
N ALA A 8 -42.73 36.63 17.68
CA ALA A 8 -41.92 35.85 18.61
C ALA A 8 -41.05 34.86 17.82
N VAL A 9 -39.76 35.19 17.81
CA VAL A 9 -38.64 34.46 17.18
C VAL A 9 -38.46 33.14 17.92
N GLY A 10 -38.64 32.02 17.23
CA GLY A 10 -38.33 30.69 17.77
C GLY A 10 -36.82 30.54 17.96
N ALA A 11 -36.41 30.38 19.21
CA ALA A 11 -35.04 30.11 19.61
C ALA A 11 -34.55 28.80 18.97
N LEU A 12 -33.54 28.90 18.10
CA LEU A 12 -32.86 27.77 17.51
C LEU A 12 -31.85 27.25 18.55
N VAL A 13 -32.13 26.07 19.08
CA VAL A 13 -31.30 25.34 20.04
C VAL A 13 -29.92 25.09 19.40
N LEU A 14 -28.91 25.79 19.88
CA LEU A 14 -27.49 25.50 19.62
C LEU A 14 -27.10 24.21 20.37
N GLY A 15 -27.45 23.07 19.78
CA GLY A 15 -27.04 21.74 20.21
C GLY A 15 -25.75 21.32 19.53
N ALA A 16 -24.69 21.17 20.33
CA ALA A 16 -23.33 20.79 19.98
C ALA A 16 -23.17 19.76 18.84
N THR A 17 -22.53 20.18 17.74
CA THR A 17 -21.83 19.26 16.85
C THR A 17 -20.37 19.19 17.27
N VAL A 18 -20.07 18.33 18.25
CA VAL A 18 -18.71 17.81 18.41
C VAL A 18 -18.41 16.97 17.17
N LEU A 19 -17.78 17.58 16.17
CA LEU A 19 -17.20 16.84 15.06
C LEU A 19 -16.07 15.98 15.64
N PRO A 20 -16.13 14.65 15.55
CA PRO A 20 -14.94 13.85 15.78
C PRO A 20 -14.00 14.17 14.62
N VAL A 21 -12.92 14.90 14.91
CA VAL A 21 -11.72 14.86 14.07
C VAL A 21 -11.23 13.42 14.13
N ALA A 22 -11.70 12.60 13.20
CA ALA A 22 -11.02 11.39 12.84
C ALA A 22 -9.70 11.85 12.23
N THR A 23 -8.64 11.80 13.03
CA THR A 23 -7.29 11.75 12.50
C THR A 23 -7.26 10.52 11.62
N ALA A 24 -7.49 10.71 10.32
CA ALA A 24 -7.18 9.69 9.33
C ALA A 24 -5.67 9.50 9.41
N GLU A 25 -5.22 8.56 10.25
CA GLU A 25 -3.90 7.97 10.12
C GLU A 25 -3.85 7.48 8.69
N ALA A 26 -3.11 8.21 7.85
CA ALA A 26 -2.94 7.88 6.46
C ALA A 26 -2.38 6.46 6.43
N ALA A 27 -3.24 5.49 6.09
CA ALA A 27 -2.84 4.09 6.04
C ALA A 27 -1.58 3.98 5.20
N ALA A 28 -0.52 3.43 5.79
CA ALA A 28 0.77 3.36 5.12
C ALA A 28 0.58 2.65 3.77
N GLU A 29 0.98 3.33 2.71
CA GLU A 29 0.78 2.82 1.37
C GLU A 29 1.56 1.52 1.16
N THR A 30 0.84 0.51 0.67
CA THR A 30 1.40 -0.81 0.39
C THR A 30 2.43 -0.74 -0.75
N PRO A 31 3.40 -1.67 -0.80
CA PRO A 31 4.39 -1.73 -1.88
C PRO A 31 3.76 -1.85 -3.28
N ALA A 32 2.67 -2.61 -3.39
CA ALA A 32 1.92 -2.74 -4.63
C ALA A 32 1.28 -1.40 -5.07
N GLN A 33 0.77 -0.60 -4.12
CA GLN A 33 0.25 0.75 -4.42
C GLN A 33 1.38 1.69 -4.85
N LYS A 34 2.53 1.66 -4.17
CA LYS A 34 3.71 2.45 -4.56
C LYS A 34 4.12 2.17 -6.01
N CYS A 35 4.19 0.89 -6.39
CA CYS A 35 4.51 0.50 -7.76
C CYS A 35 3.43 0.92 -8.77
N ALA A 36 2.15 0.85 -8.39
CA ALA A 36 1.06 1.27 -9.25
C ALA A 36 1.11 2.77 -9.60
N ARG A 37 1.64 3.63 -8.72
CA ARG A 37 1.86 5.06 -9.04
C ARG A 37 2.83 5.29 -10.20
N TYR A 38 3.75 4.35 -10.45
CA TYR A 38 4.69 4.37 -11.57
C TYR A 38 4.19 3.56 -12.77
N ASN A 39 2.89 3.28 -12.84
CA ASN A 39 2.27 2.45 -13.87
C ASN A 39 2.85 1.02 -13.95
N ARG A 40 3.41 0.51 -12.85
CA ARG A 40 3.91 -0.87 -12.70
C ARG A 40 2.88 -1.69 -11.94
N THR A 41 1.93 -2.25 -12.67
CA THR A 41 0.81 -3.02 -12.10
C THR A 41 0.95 -4.53 -12.24
N HIS A 42 1.80 -5.02 -13.14
CA HIS A 42 2.05 -6.45 -13.37
C HIS A 42 3.40 -6.89 -12.82
N GLY A 43 3.51 -8.12 -12.33
CA GLY A 43 4.76 -8.72 -11.84
C GLY A 43 4.83 -8.82 -10.32
N ILE A 44 6.00 -8.59 -9.73
CA ILE A 44 6.22 -8.64 -8.27
C ILE A 44 6.84 -7.34 -7.76
N PHE A 45 6.56 -6.98 -6.52
CA PHE A 45 7.35 -6.00 -5.78
C PHE A 45 8.39 -6.72 -4.92
N ILE A 46 9.49 -6.03 -4.62
CA ILE A 46 10.49 -6.41 -3.63
C ILE A 46 10.60 -5.26 -2.65
N GLN A 47 10.68 -5.58 -1.38
CA GLN A 47 10.93 -4.61 -0.33
C GLN A 47 12.28 -4.90 0.32
N ALA A 48 13.15 -3.88 0.31
CA ALA A 48 14.53 -3.93 0.79
C ALA A 48 14.90 -2.63 1.51
N THR A 49 16.03 -2.59 2.22
CA THR A 49 16.48 -1.40 2.97
C THR A 49 16.55 -0.13 2.12
N GLY A 50 16.77 -0.25 0.80
CA GLY A 50 16.77 0.87 -0.15
C GLY A 50 15.39 1.29 -0.70
N GLY A 51 14.31 0.63 -0.30
CA GLY A 51 12.94 0.95 -0.70
C GLY A 51 12.19 -0.19 -1.39
N THR A 52 11.24 0.17 -2.24
CA THR A 52 10.40 -0.78 -2.99
C THR A 52 10.85 -0.84 -4.44
N LEU A 53 11.23 -2.02 -4.91
CA LEU A 53 11.53 -2.29 -6.31
C LEU A 53 10.31 -2.93 -6.97
N CYS A 54 10.02 -2.52 -8.20
CA CYS A 54 8.87 -2.99 -8.96
C CYS A 54 9.36 -3.77 -10.18
N LEU A 55 9.27 -5.10 -10.16
CA LEU A 55 9.72 -5.95 -11.25
C LEU A 55 8.53 -6.42 -12.06
N SER A 56 8.35 -5.83 -13.24
CA SER A 56 7.19 -6.10 -14.10
C SER A 56 7.49 -6.92 -15.35
N GLN A 57 8.75 -7.22 -15.62
CA GLN A 57 9.17 -7.96 -16.80
C GLN A 57 9.89 -9.24 -16.38
N LYS A 58 9.64 -10.32 -17.14
CA LYS A 58 10.46 -11.53 -17.06
C LYS A 58 11.89 -11.17 -17.42
N GLY A 59 12.84 -11.72 -16.68
CA GLY A 59 14.23 -11.37 -16.87
C GLY A 59 15.17 -12.26 -16.09
N PRO A 60 16.48 -12.06 -16.25
CA PRO A 60 17.48 -12.72 -15.42
C PRO A 60 17.25 -12.40 -13.94
N GLY A 61 17.81 -13.22 -13.05
CA GLY A 61 17.69 -13.01 -11.62
C GLY A 61 18.18 -11.63 -11.18
N TYR A 62 17.35 -10.89 -10.43
CA TYR A 62 17.69 -9.60 -9.85
C TYR A 62 18.28 -9.81 -8.47
N TRP A 63 19.56 -9.50 -8.32
CA TRP A 63 20.24 -9.56 -7.04
C TRP A 63 19.83 -8.38 -6.17
N VAL A 64 19.44 -8.65 -4.93
CA VAL A 64 19.07 -7.62 -3.94
C VAL A 64 19.70 -7.98 -2.60
N ALA A 65 20.47 -7.05 -2.06
CA ALA A 65 20.93 -7.09 -0.68
C ALA A 65 19.84 -6.57 0.28
N ASP A 66 19.80 -7.14 1.48
CA ASP A 66 18.91 -6.71 2.57
C ASP A 66 17.42 -6.63 2.17
N ALA A 67 16.94 -7.62 1.44
CA ALA A 67 15.52 -7.76 1.15
C ALA A 67 14.78 -8.31 2.38
N TYR A 68 13.67 -7.69 2.71
CA TYR A 68 12.78 -8.14 3.79
C TYR A 68 11.46 -8.69 3.27
N GLY A 69 11.08 -8.46 2.02
CA GLY A 69 9.92 -9.17 1.48
C GLY A 69 9.67 -9.05 -0.01
N CYS A 70 8.74 -9.85 -0.50
CA CYS A 70 8.21 -9.75 -1.85
C CYS A 70 6.74 -10.15 -1.92
N GLY A 71 6.08 -9.82 -3.02
CA GLY A 71 4.72 -10.25 -3.30
C GLY A 71 4.23 -9.77 -4.67
N PRO A 72 3.00 -10.11 -5.06
CA PRO A 72 2.47 -9.77 -6.38
C PRO A 72 2.13 -8.29 -6.47
N LEU A 73 2.24 -7.73 -7.68
CA LEU A 73 1.70 -6.41 -8.01
C LEU A 73 0.18 -6.46 -8.23
N ARG A 74 -0.45 -5.29 -8.41
CA ARG A 74 -1.92 -5.10 -8.45
C ARG A 74 -2.66 -6.00 -9.44
N SER A 75 -2.17 -6.10 -10.66
CA SER A 75 -2.72 -6.95 -11.73
C SER A 75 -2.21 -8.38 -11.67
N GLY A 76 -1.56 -8.76 -10.56
CA GLY A 76 -0.95 -10.06 -10.37
C GLY A 76 0.40 -10.22 -11.08
N GLY A 77 1.06 -11.31 -10.73
CA GLY A 77 2.34 -11.71 -11.29
C GLY A 77 2.90 -12.87 -10.48
N ARG A 78 3.63 -13.76 -11.16
CA ARG A 78 4.33 -14.85 -10.50
C ARG A 78 5.79 -14.49 -10.45
N GLY A 79 6.40 -14.79 -9.32
CA GLY A 79 7.82 -14.65 -9.14
C GLY A 79 8.27 -15.53 -8.01
N TYR A 80 9.58 -15.69 -7.92
CA TYR A 80 10.18 -16.42 -6.83
C TYR A 80 11.50 -15.78 -6.49
N VAL A 81 11.89 -15.97 -5.25
CA VAL A 81 13.20 -15.62 -4.75
C VAL A 81 14.02 -16.91 -4.59
N VAL A 82 15.32 -16.82 -4.82
CA VAL A 82 16.31 -17.83 -4.51
C VAL A 82 17.17 -17.29 -3.39
N THR A 83 17.14 -17.96 -2.23
CA THR A 83 18.02 -17.63 -1.09
C THR A 83 19.46 -18.05 -1.37
N ALA A 84 20.42 -17.55 -0.60
CA ALA A 84 21.81 -17.99 -0.66
C ALA A 84 21.98 -19.51 -0.47
N ARG A 85 21.01 -20.18 0.18
CA ARG A 85 20.98 -21.64 0.37
C ARG A 85 20.35 -22.40 -0.80
N GLY A 86 19.99 -21.72 -1.88
CA GLY A 86 19.32 -22.31 -3.05
C GLY A 86 17.83 -22.58 -2.86
N THR A 87 17.24 -22.24 -1.71
CA THR A 87 15.80 -22.41 -1.47
C THR A 87 15.00 -21.45 -2.34
N ARG A 88 14.04 -21.98 -3.09
CA ARG A 88 13.08 -21.19 -3.88
C ARG A 88 11.84 -20.89 -3.06
N ILE A 89 11.47 -19.62 -2.96
CA ILE A 89 10.27 -19.18 -2.24
C ILE A 89 9.42 -18.33 -3.18
N SER A 90 8.13 -18.63 -3.31
CA SER A 90 7.26 -17.97 -4.28
C SER A 90 6.71 -16.64 -3.74
N CYS A 91 6.78 -15.60 -4.56
CA CYS A 91 6.22 -14.27 -4.28
C CYS A 91 4.74 -14.14 -4.71
N ASN A 92 3.94 -15.21 -4.61
CA ASN A 92 2.50 -15.18 -4.97
C ASN A 92 1.63 -14.55 -3.85
N GLY A 93 2.24 -14.23 -2.72
CA GLY A 93 1.67 -13.47 -1.61
C GLY A 93 2.79 -12.69 -0.91
N TRP A 94 2.46 -11.92 0.13
CA TRP A 94 3.47 -11.26 0.94
C TRP A 94 4.32 -12.31 1.66
N VAL A 95 5.62 -12.34 1.35
CA VAL A 95 6.60 -13.18 2.04
C VAL A 95 7.61 -12.28 2.72
N ASN A 96 7.96 -12.59 3.97
CA ASN A 96 9.00 -11.90 4.72
C ASN A 96 10.26 -12.78 4.82
N PHE A 97 11.44 -12.23 4.50
CA PHE A 97 12.72 -12.94 4.50
C PHE A 97 13.68 -12.48 5.61
N ALA A 98 13.25 -11.61 6.52
CA ALA A 98 14.02 -11.11 7.66
C ALA A 98 15.42 -10.58 7.29
N HIS A 99 15.49 -9.64 6.34
CA HIS A 99 16.72 -8.97 5.89
C HIS A 99 17.80 -9.95 5.41
N THR A 100 17.66 -10.42 4.17
CA THR A 100 18.61 -11.34 3.56
C THR A 100 19.01 -10.88 2.17
N THR A 101 20.19 -11.31 1.75
CA THR A 101 20.62 -11.25 0.36
C THR A 101 20.01 -12.40 -0.44
N VAL A 102 19.40 -12.06 -1.57
CA VAL A 102 18.60 -12.98 -2.38
C VAL A 102 18.61 -12.58 -3.85
N THR A 103 18.27 -13.54 -4.72
CA THR A 103 18.06 -13.31 -6.15
C THR A 103 16.59 -13.50 -6.52
N PHE A 104 15.97 -12.51 -7.14
CA PHE A 104 14.56 -12.52 -7.52
C PHE A 104 14.35 -12.81 -9.00
N HIS A 105 13.34 -13.60 -9.32
CA HIS A 105 12.98 -13.95 -10.70
C HIS A 105 11.49 -13.71 -10.93
N VAL A 106 11.17 -13.01 -12.02
CA VAL A 106 9.79 -12.82 -12.49
C VAL A 106 9.47 -13.87 -13.54
N GLN A 107 8.30 -14.50 -13.42
CA GLN A 107 7.83 -15.59 -14.28
C GLN A 107 6.80 -15.16 -15.31
#